data_AF-A0A1Y3NV57-F1
#
_entry.id   AF-A0A1Y3NV57-F1
#
_cell.length_a   1.000
_cell.length_b   1.000
_cell.length_c   1.000
_cell.angle_alpha   90.00
_cell.angle_beta   90.00
_cell.angle_gamma   90.00
#
_symmetry.space_group_name_H-M   'P 1'
#
loop_
_entity.id
_entity.type
_entity.pdbx_description
1 polymer ?
#
loop_
_entity_poly.entity_id
_entity_poly.type
_entity_poly.pdbx_seq_one_letter_code
_entity_poly.pdbx_strand_id
1 'polypeptide(L)'
;INKFIDEDDINKWQNSQYPKNVEEQPILKHYENNNDYPFNNGMLIDMLGSQPFENVPDGSYPYYYVYNNNVNIIYITHIPIDNDRGISINVDNSLNSAIFNGKFQTKEYKCGDQINFENNIISYYDDYKIEVPISVNETIVLKSMMDIDKIKQTQEVICSIYDKTFPYSTFPEINEFEKKSPLSILLAHLYYKHNNTNEGSFNDIINECCDIIDNILIPKCKNINNIKFLIEPCDEVNNKAKVQYINCNSVNQTEYDSHVKCSYIPYKHYKGIIAVSVGILRFL
;
A
#
# COMPACT_ATOMS: atom_id res chain seq x y z
N ILE A 1 -21.24 -2.30 -8.20
CA ILE A 1 -19.81 -2.44 -8.52
C ILE A 1 -19.58 -1.53 -9.71
N ASN A 2 -18.98 -0.37 -9.47
CA ASN A 2 -18.76 0.66 -10.49
C ASN A 2 -17.84 0.10 -11.58
N LYS A 3 -18.06 0.48 -12.84
CA LYS A 3 -17.22 0.04 -13.97
C LYS A 3 -15.81 0.58 -13.76
N PHE A 4 -14.89 -0.28 -13.34
CA PHE A 4 -13.51 0.10 -13.03
C PHE A 4 -12.66 0.23 -14.30
N ILE A 5 -13.07 -0.42 -15.39
CA ILE A 5 -12.35 -0.50 -16.67
C ILE A 5 -13.36 -0.28 -17.80
N ASP A 6 -12.96 0.46 -18.83
CA ASP A 6 -13.74 0.63 -20.05
C ASP A 6 -13.83 -0.69 -20.84
N GLU A 7 -15.06 -1.20 -21.01
CA GLU A 7 -15.33 -2.43 -21.76
C GLU A 7 -14.89 -2.34 -23.23
N ASP A 8 -14.92 -1.14 -23.83
CA ASP A 8 -14.51 -0.95 -25.23
C ASP A 8 -13.01 -1.13 -25.41
N ASP A 9 -12.19 -0.70 -24.45
CA ASP A 9 -10.75 -0.93 -24.46
C ASP A 9 -10.41 -2.42 -24.31
N ILE A 10 -11.16 -3.15 -23.46
CA ILE A 10 -11.02 -4.60 -23.32
C ILE A 10 -11.38 -5.30 -24.64
N ASN A 11 -12.51 -4.94 -25.24
CA ASN A 11 -12.96 -5.50 -26.52
C ASN A 11 -11.94 -5.25 -27.64
N LYS A 12 -11.35 -4.05 -27.68
CA LYS A 12 -10.29 -3.72 -28.64
C LYS A 12 -9.05 -4.59 -28.42
N TRP A 13 -8.62 -4.76 -27.17
CA TRP A 13 -7.46 -5.57 -26.83
C TRP A 13 -7.65 -7.06 -27.13
N GLN A 14 -8.83 -7.62 -26.83
CA GLN A 14 -9.18 -9.02 -27.17
C GLN A 14 -9.10 -9.34 -28.67
N ASN A 15 -9.23 -8.32 -29.53
CA ASN A 15 -9.14 -8.48 -30.99
C ASN A 15 -7.73 -8.15 -31.52
N SER A 16 -6.77 -7.87 -30.64
CA SER A 16 -5.37 -7.59 -30.99
C SER A 16 -4.46 -8.79 -30.69
N GLN A 17 -3.23 -8.80 -31.23
CA GLN A 17 -2.26 -9.86 -30.92
C GLN A 17 -1.80 -9.78 -29.45
N TYR A 18 -1.51 -10.93 -28.84
CA TYR A 18 -1.06 -10.98 -27.45
C TYR A 18 0.30 -10.27 -27.33
N PRO A 19 0.46 -9.37 -26.34
CA PRO A 19 1.72 -8.64 -26.14
C PRO A 19 2.91 -9.59 -25.95
N LYS A 20 4.02 -9.33 -26.64
CA LYS A 20 5.26 -10.11 -26.49
C LYS A 20 6.24 -9.51 -25.48
N ASN A 21 6.01 -8.26 -25.09
CA ASN A 21 6.83 -7.49 -24.16
C ASN A 21 5.95 -6.50 -23.39
N VAL A 22 6.54 -5.77 -22.44
CA VAL A 22 5.83 -4.84 -21.55
C VAL A 22 5.30 -3.64 -22.34
N GLU A 23 6.05 -3.19 -23.34
CA GLU A 23 5.70 -2.04 -24.18
C GLU A 23 4.47 -2.30 -25.06
N GLU A 24 4.17 -3.57 -25.36
CA GLU A 24 3.00 -4.00 -26.12
C GLU A 24 1.75 -4.22 -25.23
N GLN A 25 1.85 -4.12 -23.90
CA GLN A 25 0.71 -4.30 -23.00
C GLN A 25 -0.36 -3.22 -23.24
N PRO A 26 -1.67 -3.56 -23.12
CA PRO A 26 -2.73 -2.59 -23.34
C PRO A 26 -2.74 -1.51 -22.25
N ILE A 27 -3.06 -0.29 -22.63
CA ILE A 27 -3.40 0.78 -21.71
C ILE A 27 -4.93 0.80 -21.61
N LEU A 28 -5.46 0.39 -20.45
CA LEU A 28 -6.90 0.34 -20.20
C LEU A 28 -7.34 1.59 -19.43
N LYS A 29 -8.37 2.27 -19.92
CA LYS A 29 -8.91 3.48 -19.26
C LYS A 29 -9.83 3.13 -18.10
N HIS A 30 -9.80 3.96 -17.05
CA HIS A 30 -10.70 3.90 -15.90
C HIS A 30 -11.96 4.74 -16.15
N TYR A 31 -13.13 4.26 -15.70
CA TYR A 31 -14.43 4.83 -16.09
C TYR A 31 -14.89 6.05 -15.26
N GLU A 32 -14.20 6.44 -14.19
CA GLU A 32 -14.60 7.59 -13.35
C GLU A 32 -13.43 8.51 -13.00
N ASN A 33 -13.13 9.46 -13.89
CA ASN A 33 -13.10 10.92 -13.65
C ASN A 33 -12.43 11.60 -14.85
N ASN A 34 -12.89 12.80 -15.20
CA ASN A 34 -12.39 13.68 -16.29
C ASN A 34 -10.91 14.13 -16.18
N ASN A 35 -10.07 13.37 -15.51
CA ASN A 35 -8.64 13.59 -15.50
C ASN A 35 -7.98 12.46 -16.31
N ASP A 36 -7.40 12.83 -17.46
CA ASP A 36 -6.58 12.00 -18.34
C ASP A 36 -5.32 11.48 -17.61
N TYR A 37 -5.50 10.56 -16.65
CA TYR A 37 -4.39 9.83 -16.05
C TYR A 37 -4.42 8.39 -16.60
N PRO A 38 -3.64 8.09 -17.65
CA PRO A 38 -3.51 6.71 -18.12
C PRO A 38 -2.78 5.88 -17.04
N PHE A 39 -3.37 4.75 -16.67
CA PHE A 39 -2.66 3.68 -15.97
C PHE A 39 -1.62 3.09 -16.93
N ASN A 40 -0.34 3.37 -16.71
CA ASN A 40 0.73 2.63 -17.38
C ASN A 40 1.09 1.39 -16.56
N ASN A 41 0.99 0.21 -17.19
CA ASN A 41 1.54 -1.06 -16.69
C ASN A 41 0.99 -1.58 -15.35
N GLY A 42 -0.26 -1.27 -14.99
CA GLY A 42 -0.91 -1.86 -13.82
C GLY A 42 -0.31 -1.50 -12.46
N MET A 43 0.65 -0.56 -12.39
CA MET A 43 1.09 0.04 -11.14
C MET A 43 0.25 1.27 -10.83
N LEU A 44 -0.29 1.31 -9.61
CA LEU A 44 -0.67 2.55 -8.94
C LEU A 44 0.62 3.38 -8.74
N ILE A 45 0.95 4.20 -9.72
CA ILE A 45 1.94 5.27 -9.53
C ILE A 45 1.16 6.43 -8.96
N ASP A 46 1.30 6.65 -7.65
CA ASP A 46 0.84 7.86 -6.98
C ASP A 46 1.72 9.02 -7.49
N MET A 47 1.36 9.58 -8.65
CA MET A 47 2.07 10.68 -9.28
C MET A 47 1.71 11.97 -8.53
N LEU A 48 2.56 12.37 -7.59
CA LEU A 48 2.53 13.72 -7.03
C LEU A 48 2.94 14.70 -8.14
N GLY A 49 2.01 15.54 -8.59
CA GLY A 49 2.29 16.51 -9.64
C GLY A 49 3.34 17.55 -9.20
N SER A 50 4.32 17.84 -10.06
CA SER A 50 5.30 18.90 -9.82
C SER A 50 4.68 20.28 -10.10
N GLN A 51 4.49 21.12 -9.08
CA GLN A 51 4.18 22.55 -9.25
C GLN A 51 5.39 23.40 -8.85
N PRO A 52 5.61 24.56 -9.51
CA PRO A 52 6.65 25.52 -9.12
C PRO A 52 6.37 26.07 -7.71
N PHE A 53 7.44 26.41 -6.99
CA PHE A 53 7.38 26.69 -5.55
C PHE A 53 6.48 27.86 -5.17
N GLU A 54 6.41 28.88 -6.04
CA GLU A 54 5.52 30.05 -5.86
C GLU A 54 4.04 29.64 -5.71
N ASN A 55 3.69 28.42 -6.15
CA ASN A 55 2.35 27.85 -6.08
C ASN A 55 2.28 26.60 -5.16
N VAL A 56 3.26 26.35 -4.28
CA VAL A 56 3.11 25.25 -3.30
C VAL A 56 1.90 25.59 -2.40
N PRO A 57 0.91 24.69 -2.26
CA PRO A 57 -0.19 24.88 -1.34
C PRO A 57 0.31 25.02 0.09
N ASP A 58 -0.51 25.64 0.95
CA ASP A 58 -0.21 25.66 2.38
C ASP A 58 -0.14 24.21 2.89
N GLY A 59 0.98 23.86 3.51
CA GLY A 59 1.24 22.47 3.86
C GLY A 59 2.63 22.23 4.41
N SER A 60 2.82 21.04 5.00
CA SER A 60 4.12 20.59 5.48
C SER A 60 4.72 19.62 4.49
N TYR A 61 5.91 19.95 3.97
CA TYR A 61 6.56 19.19 2.92
C TYR A 61 7.98 18.77 3.35
N PRO A 62 8.44 17.60 2.92
CA PRO A 62 9.77 17.12 3.24
C PRO A 62 10.84 17.75 2.33
N TYR A 63 11.92 18.21 2.97
CA TYR A 63 13.13 18.70 2.33
C TYR A 63 14.31 17.90 2.83
N TYR A 64 15.35 17.79 2.02
CA TYR A 64 16.60 17.18 2.43
C TYR A 64 17.78 18.14 2.30
N TYR A 65 18.78 17.96 3.14
CA TYR A 65 20.05 18.67 3.05
C TYR A 65 21.21 17.73 3.40
N VAL A 66 22.39 18.03 2.85
CA VAL A 66 23.61 17.26 3.11
C VAL A 66 24.46 18.05 4.10
N TYR A 67 24.77 17.43 5.24
CA TYR A 67 25.65 18.01 6.25
C TYR A 67 26.58 16.93 6.80
N ASN A 68 27.89 17.20 6.83
CA ASN A 68 28.92 16.23 7.24
C ASN A 68 28.76 14.85 6.56
N ASN A 69 28.53 14.86 5.24
CA ASN A 69 28.26 13.67 4.41
C ASN A 69 27.02 12.85 4.77
N ASN A 70 26.16 13.34 5.68
CA ASN A 70 24.89 12.71 6.01
C ASN A 70 23.74 13.47 5.32
N VAL A 71 22.81 12.72 4.74
CA VAL A 71 21.55 13.25 4.22
C VAL A 71 20.57 13.35 5.39
N ASN A 72 20.03 14.53 5.62
CA ASN A 72 19.07 14.79 6.69
C ASN A 72 17.76 15.28 6.07
N ILE A 73 16.62 14.79 6.57
CA ILE A 73 15.27 15.15 6.10
C ILE A 73 14.54 16.03 7.11
N ILE A 74 14.18 17.24 6.73
CA ILE A 74 13.43 18.18 7.56
C ILE A 74 12.07 18.46 6.95
N TYR A 75 11.03 18.50 7.79
CA TYR A 75 9.72 18.96 7.38
C TYR A 75 9.58 20.46 7.63
N ILE A 76 9.26 21.21 6.58
CA ILE A 76 8.98 22.64 6.66
C ILE A 76 7.52 22.90 6.30
N THR A 77 6.88 23.81 7.01
CA THR A 77 5.51 24.22 6.73
C THR A 77 5.53 25.52 5.96
N HIS A 78 4.90 25.57 4.80
CA HIS A 78 4.73 26.79 4.03
C HIS A 78 3.58 27.59 4.59
N ILE A 79 3.82 28.87 4.89
CA ILE A 79 2.83 29.76 5.53
C ILE A 79 2.80 31.12 4.82
N PRO A 80 1.65 31.80 4.78
CA PRO A 80 1.58 33.20 4.39
C PRO A 80 2.08 34.12 5.52
N ILE A 81 2.91 35.12 5.21
CA ILE A 81 3.39 36.12 6.17
C ILE A 81 3.30 37.51 5.53
N ASP A 82 2.45 38.40 6.09
CA ASP A 82 2.32 39.81 5.68
C ASP A 82 2.10 40.05 4.16
N ASN A 83 1.34 39.15 3.50
CA ASN A 83 1.08 39.08 2.04
C ASN A 83 2.16 38.41 1.19
N ASP A 84 3.29 38.04 1.78
CA ASP A 84 4.34 37.25 1.13
C ASP A 84 4.25 35.77 1.54
N ARG A 85 5.06 34.94 0.87
CA ARG A 85 5.30 33.55 1.28
C ARG A 85 6.42 33.47 2.31
N GLY A 86 6.30 32.53 3.23
CA GLY A 86 7.31 32.19 4.22
C GLY A 86 7.29 30.71 4.55
N ILE A 87 8.20 30.32 5.43
CA ILE A 87 8.26 28.96 5.96
C ILE A 87 8.30 28.99 7.48
N SER A 88 7.73 27.97 8.09
CA SER A 88 7.86 27.66 9.51
C SER A 88 8.62 26.35 9.65
N ILE A 89 9.68 26.37 10.44
CA ILE A 89 10.42 25.18 10.81
C ILE A 89 10.05 24.88 12.26
N ASN A 90 9.51 23.68 12.51
CA ASN A 90 9.22 23.20 13.86
C ASN A 90 10.14 22.02 14.17
N VAL A 91 11.16 22.24 15.01
CA VAL A 91 12.13 21.18 15.36
C VAL A 91 11.55 20.13 16.29
N ASP A 92 10.49 20.47 17.03
CA ASP A 92 9.79 19.53 17.93
C ASP A 92 8.82 18.59 17.17
N ASN A 93 8.70 18.76 15.85
CA ASN A 93 7.89 17.88 15.02
C ASN A 93 8.45 16.45 15.07
N SER A 94 7.61 15.48 15.46
CA SER A 94 7.96 14.06 15.57
C SER A 94 8.45 13.43 14.27
N LEU A 95 8.22 14.08 13.13
CA LEU A 95 8.70 13.65 11.81
C LEU A 95 10.18 14.00 11.57
N ASN A 96 10.75 14.87 12.40
CA ASN A 96 12.17 15.22 12.35
C ASN A 96 12.97 14.22 13.22
N SER A 97 13.89 13.47 12.60
CA SER A 97 14.91 12.62 13.28
C SER A 97 15.66 13.28 14.46
N ALA A 98 16.02 12.53 15.49
CA ALA A 98 16.69 13.07 16.69
C ALA A 98 18.05 13.77 16.43
N ILE A 99 18.62 13.65 15.22
CA ILE A 99 19.85 14.32 14.76
C ILE A 99 19.62 15.84 14.55
N PHE A 100 18.35 16.30 14.50
CA PHE A 100 17.97 17.69 14.20
C PHE A 100 18.20 18.73 15.29
N ASN A 101 18.39 18.32 16.55
CA ASN A 101 18.18 19.22 17.69
C ASN A 101 19.23 20.34 17.89
N GLY A 102 20.28 20.41 17.07
CA GLY A 102 21.38 21.38 17.28
C GLY A 102 21.43 22.59 16.35
N LYS A 103 20.86 22.51 15.14
CA LYS A 103 21.18 23.45 14.04
C LYS A 103 20.04 24.36 13.62
N PHE A 104 18.81 23.87 13.68
CA PHE A 104 17.63 24.67 13.42
C PHE A 104 16.96 25.04 14.75
N GLN A 105 16.26 26.17 14.74
CA GLN A 105 15.40 26.59 15.84
C GLN A 105 13.96 26.58 15.34
N THR A 106 13.01 26.32 16.24
CA THR A 106 11.59 26.51 15.92
C THR A 106 11.36 27.99 15.62
N LYS A 107 11.19 28.34 14.34
CA LYS A 107 11.16 29.72 13.88
C LYS A 107 10.45 29.86 12.53
N GLU A 108 9.88 31.04 12.33
CA GLU A 108 9.30 31.47 11.05
C GLU A 108 10.33 32.30 10.27
N TYR A 109 10.36 32.08 8.97
CA TYR A 109 11.22 32.77 8.03
C TYR A 109 10.38 33.40 6.92
N LYS A 110 10.72 34.64 6.57
CA LYS A 110 10.12 35.35 5.44
C LYS A 110 10.95 35.12 4.19
N CYS A 111 10.32 35.04 3.03
CA CYS A 111 11.04 35.04 1.77
C CYS A 111 11.55 36.44 1.45
N GLY A 112 12.74 36.54 0.89
CA GLY A 112 13.28 37.79 0.36
C GLY A 112 14.45 37.52 -0.59
N ASP A 113 14.92 38.58 -1.24
CA ASP A 113 15.95 38.46 -2.28
C ASP A 113 17.30 38.03 -1.70
N GLN A 114 17.61 38.47 -0.47
CA GLN A 114 18.88 38.22 0.20
C GLN A 114 18.68 37.57 1.57
N ILE A 115 19.46 36.53 1.82
CA ILE A 115 19.44 35.78 3.07
C ILE A 115 19.91 36.68 4.21
N ASN A 116 19.20 36.63 5.34
CA ASN A 116 19.56 37.38 6.53
C ASN A 116 19.17 36.61 7.80
N PHE A 117 20.17 36.26 8.62
CA PHE A 117 19.95 35.51 9.86
C PHE A 117 19.19 36.32 10.93
N GLU A 118 19.50 37.60 11.09
CA GLU A 118 18.90 38.45 12.14
C GLU A 118 17.41 38.70 11.87
N ASN A 119 17.07 38.91 10.60
CA ASN A 119 15.73 39.20 10.13
C ASN A 119 14.93 37.95 9.69
N ASN A 120 15.53 36.76 9.78
CA ASN A 120 14.92 35.48 9.36
C ASN A 120 14.48 35.49 7.90
N ILE A 121 15.33 36.04 7.03
CA ILE A 121 15.05 36.09 5.59
C ILE A 121 15.72 34.88 4.95
N ILE A 122 14.93 34.07 4.27
CA ILE A 122 15.37 32.99 3.39
C ILE A 122 15.34 33.49 1.94
N SER A 123 16.16 32.89 1.07
CA SER A 123 16.14 33.17 -0.36
C SER A 123 16.02 31.88 -1.17
N TYR A 124 15.49 32.01 -2.37
CA TYR A 124 15.38 30.92 -3.32
C TYR A 124 16.63 30.87 -4.19
N TYR A 125 17.30 29.72 -4.18
CA TYR A 125 18.44 29.48 -5.04
C TYR A 125 17.99 28.91 -6.40
N ASP A 126 16.87 28.18 -6.42
CA ASP A 126 16.33 27.45 -7.57
C ASP A 126 14.86 27.06 -7.29
N ASP A 127 14.13 26.56 -8.29
CA ASP A 127 12.71 26.16 -8.18
C ASP A 127 12.45 25.16 -7.04
N TYR A 128 13.47 24.41 -6.60
CA TYR A 128 13.36 23.36 -5.58
C TYR A 128 14.35 23.54 -4.43
N LYS A 129 15.02 24.70 -4.35
CA LYS A 129 16.07 24.93 -3.37
C LYS A 129 15.84 26.21 -2.60
N ILE A 130 15.78 26.08 -1.28
CA ILE A 130 15.69 27.19 -0.34
C ILE A 130 17.00 27.28 0.41
N GLU A 131 17.56 28.46 0.53
CA GLU A 131 18.72 28.70 1.36
C GLU A 131 18.29 29.33 2.69
N VAL A 132 18.61 28.62 3.79
CA VAL A 132 18.18 28.97 5.15
C VAL A 132 19.37 29.39 6.00
N PRO A 133 19.34 30.59 6.61
CA PRO A 133 20.40 31.01 7.52
C PRO A 133 20.27 30.29 8.86
N ILE A 134 21.32 29.56 9.25
CA ILE A 134 21.38 28.87 10.56
C ILE A 134 22.29 29.58 11.56
N SER A 135 23.19 30.44 11.08
CA SER A 135 23.91 31.42 11.90
C SER A 135 24.26 32.66 11.06
N VAL A 136 24.88 33.67 11.67
CA VAL A 136 25.33 34.90 10.98
C VAL A 136 26.26 34.58 9.78
N ASN A 137 27.03 33.49 9.85
CA ASN A 137 28.04 33.13 8.84
C ASN A 137 27.80 31.75 8.21
N GLU A 138 26.67 31.08 8.48
CA GLU A 138 26.41 29.72 8.02
C GLU A 138 24.98 29.63 7.46
N THR A 139 24.87 29.12 6.24
CA THR A 139 23.61 28.82 5.56
C THR A 139 23.52 27.33 5.22
N ILE A 140 22.31 26.81 5.11
CA ILE A 140 22.03 25.47 4.63
C ILE A 140 21.09 25.55 3.44
N VAL A 141 21.42 24.81 2.39
CA VAL A 141 20.53 24.64 1.22
C VAL A 141 19.63 23.43 1.44
N LEU A 142 18.34 23.71 1.63
CA LEU A 142 17.28 22.71 1.67
C LEU A 142 16.80 22.42 0.26
N LYS A 143 16.75 21.15 -0.12
CA LYS A 143 16.25 20.68 -1.42
C LYS A 143 14.90 20.00 -1.22
N SER A 144 13.88 20.44 -1.96
CA SER A 144 12.55 19.84 -1.92
C SER A 144 12.62 18.40 -2.41
N MET A 145 12.03 17.44 -1.70
CA MET A 145 11.94 16.06 -2.21
C MET A 145 10.96 15.93 -3.39
N MET A 146 10.25 17.00 -3.76
CA MET A 146 9.48 17.07 -5.01
C MET A 146 10.38 17.22 -6.25
N ASP A 147 11.69 17.45 -6.09
CA ASP A 147 12.66 17.50 -7.19
C ASP A 147 12.90 16.12 -7.83
N ILE A 148 12.57 15.04 -7.12
CA ILE A 148 12.80 13.66 -7.54
C ILE A 148 12.11 13.36 -8.87
N ASP A 149 10.92 13.92 -9.11
CA ASP A 149 10.16 13.69 -10.34
C ASP A 149 10.82 14.32 -11.59
N LYS A 150 11.68 15.33 -11.40
CA LYS A 150 12.39 16.00 -12.49
C LYS A 150 13.73 15.36 -12.83
N ILE A 151 14.29 14.56 -11.94
CA ILE A 151 15.50 13.78 -12.24
C ILE A 151 15.04 12.60 -13.10
N LYS A 152 15.23 12.71 -14.42
CA LYS A 152 15.15 11.54 -15.31
C LYS A 152 16.17 10.51 -14.84
N GLN A 153 15.74 9.59 -13.99
CA GLN A 153 16.56 8.45 -13.63
C GLN A 153 16.76 7.63 -14.90
N THR A 154 18.02 7.34 -15.22
CA THR A 154 18.32 6.44 -16.34
C THR A 154 17.75 5.06 -16.03
N GLN A 155 17.30 4.34 -17.05
CA GLN A 155 16.77 2.99 -16.91
C GLN A 155 17.71 2.08 -16.08
N GLU A 156 19.03 2.22 -16.25
CA GLU A 156 20.03 1.50 -15.45
C GLU A 156 19.99 1.83 -13.95
N VAL A 157 19.73 3.08 -13.56
CA VAL A 157 19.65 3.48 -12.15
C VAL A 157 18.38 2.91 -11.54
N ILE A 158 17.26 3.00 -12.27
CA ILE A 158 15.98 2.40 -11.90
C ILE A 158 16.17 0.88 -11.70
N CYS A 159 16.73 0.18 -12.70
CA CYS A 159 17.01 -1.25 -12.63
C CYS A 159 17.98 -1.60 -11.48
N SER A 160 19.00 -0.78 -11.21
CA SER A 160 19.93 -1.03 -10.10
C SER A 160 19.31 -0.88 -8.71
N ILE A 161 18.26 -0.05 -8.57
CA ILE A 161 17.45 0.06 -7.35
C ILE A 161 16.56 -1.18 -7.22
N TYR A 162 16.03 -1.70 -8.33
CA TYR A 162 15.28 -2.96 -8.34
C TYR A 162 16.14 -4.19 -8.03
N ASP A 163 17.35 -4.27 -8.58
CA ASP A 163 18.30 -5.35 -8.32
C ASP A 163 18.77 -5.37 -6.87
N LYS A 164 18.85 -4.20 -6.23
CA LYS A 164 19.08 -4.06 -4.79
C LYS A 164 17.78 -4.18 -4.01
N THR A 165 17.07 -5.30 -4.25
CA THR A 165 16.10 -5.89 -3.34
C THR A 165 15.15 -4.87 -2.72
N PHE A 166 14.17 -4.41 -3.49
CA PHE A 166 13.02 -3.73 -2.90
C PHE A 166 12.51 -4.58 -1.71
N PRO A 167 12.30 -3.99 -0.52
CA PRO A 167 11.95 -4.71 0.70
C PRO A 167 10.50 -5.23 0.68
N TYR A 168 9.91 -5.49 -0.48
CA TYR A 168 8.66 -6.23 -0.57
C TYR A 168 8.83 -7.69 -0.12
N SER A 169 10.05 -8.23 -0.23
CA SER A 169 10.39 -9.57 0.27
C SER A 169 10.28 -9.72 1.80
N THR A 170 10.18 -8.63 2.56
CA THR A 170 9.95 -8.70 4.02
C THR A 170 8.49 -8.99 4.38
N PHE A 171 7.56 -8.89 3.44
CA PHE A 171 6.16 -9.22 3.63
C PHE A 171 5.83 -10.54 2.92
N PRO A 172 5.63 -11.66 3.65
CA PRO A 172 5.29 -12.94 3.06
C PRO A 172 4.08 -12.89 2.12
N GLU A 173 3.14 -11.98 2.39
CA GLU A 173 1.94 -11.73 1.59
C GLU A 173 2.30 -11.24 0.19
N ILE A 174 3.30 -10.36 0.04
CA ILE A 174 3.72 -9.85 -1.27
C ILE A 174 4.43 -10.94 -2.09
N ASN A 175 5.23 -11.79 -1.44
CA ASN A 175 5.83 -12.94 -2.12
C ASN A 175 4.76 -13.91 -2.64
N GLU A 176 3.68 -14.13 -1.88
CA GLU A 176 2.55 -14.94 -2.34
C GLU A 176 1.73 -14.22 -3.43
N PHE A 177 1.62 -12.89 -3.37
CA PHE A 177 1.01 -12.06 -4.42
C PHE A 177 1.74 -12.23 -5.76
N GLU A 178 3.07 -12.08 -5.74
CA GLU A 178 3.91 -12.27 -6.92
C GLU A 178 3.87 -13.71 -7.42
N LYS A 179 3.84 -14.69 -6.52
CA LYS A 179 3.81 -16.10 -6.91
C LYS A 179 2.47 -16.51 -7.54
N LYS A 180 1.35 -16.02 -7.01
CA LYS A 180 0.01 -16.33 -7.53
C LYS A 180 -0.38 -15.45 -8.71
N SER A 181 0.26 -14.30 -8.91
CA SER A 181 0.06 -13.37 -10.03
C SER A 181 -1.42 -13.11 -10.38
N PRO A 182 -2.27 -12.70 -9.41
CA PRO A 182 -3.71 -12.52 -9.65
C PRO A 182 -4.01 -11.58 -10.81
N LEU A 183 -3.20 -10.52 -10.98
CA LEU A 183 -3.34 -9.59 -12.10
C LEU A 183 -3.04 -10.24 -13.46
N SER A 184 -2.00 -11.09 -13.53
CA SER A 184 -1.70 -11.80 -14.77
C SER A 184 -2.80 -12.81 -15.12
N ILE A 185 -3.37 -13.47 -14.12
CA ILE A 185 -4.52 -14.37 -14.27
C ILE A 185 -5.72 -13.59 -14.79
N LEU A 186 -6.08 -12.49 -14.14
CA LEU A 186 -7.16 -11.58 -14.59
C LEU A 186 -6.94 -11.13 -16.05
N LEU A 187 -5.74 -10.65 -16.39
CA LEU A 187 -5.43 -10.18 -17.73
C LEU A 187 -5.49 -11.30 -18.77
N ALA A 188 -5.02 -12.51 -18.43
CA ALA A 188 -5.17 -13.67 -19.29
C ALA A 188 -6.66 -13.99 -19.51
N HIS A 189 -7.47 -13.93 -18.44
CA HIS A 189 -8.90 -14.15 -18.55
C HIS A 189 -9.58 -13.12 -19.46
N LEU A 190 -9.27 -11.84 -19.26
CA LEU A 190 -9.80 -10.77 -20.09
C LEU A 190 -9.36 -10.91 -21.54
N TYR A 191 -8.13 -11.35 -21.81
CA TYR A 191 -7.61 -11.47 -23.17
C TYR A 191 -8.23 -12.64 -23.95
N TYR A 192 -8.31 -13.84 -23.37
CA TYR A 192 -8.70 -15.05 -24.09
C TYR A 192 -10.22 -15.21 -24.34
N LYS A 193 -11.02 -14.15 -24.16
CA LYS A 193 -12.46 -14.11 -24.49
C LYS A 193 -13.25 -15.23 -23.80
N HIS A 194 -13.23 -15.27 -22.47
CA HIS A 194 -13.96 -16.29 -21.72
C HIS A 194 -15.47 -16.32 -21.95
N ASN A 195 -16.09 -15.27 -22.49
CA ASN A 195 -17.50 -15.28 -22.87
C ASN A 195 -17.88 -16.38 -23.89
N ASN A 196 -16.91 -16.95 -24.62
CA ASN A 196 -17.13 -18.05 -25.56
C ASN A 196 -16.75 -19.43 -25.00
N THR A 197 -16.20 -19.48 -23.78
CA THR A 197 -15.82 -20.70 -23.06
C THR A 197 -16.74 -20.86 -21.84
N ASN A 198 -16.93 -22.08 -21.32
CA ASN A 198 -17.76 -22.31 -20.13
C ASN A 198 -17.11 -21.81 -18.82
N GLU A 199 -16.16 -20.89 -18.88
CA GLU A 199 -15.26 -20.50 -17.77
C GLU A 199 -15.75 -19.30 -16.96
N GLY A 200 -16.99 -18.84 -17.19
CA GLY A 200 -17.68 -17.90 -16.31
C GLY A 200 -17.95 -16.53 -16.94
N SER A 201 -18.79 -15.74 -16.26
CA SER A 201 -19.09 -14.36 -16.64
C SER A 201 -17.92 -13.42 -16.29
N PHE A 202 -17.89 -12.22 -16.85
CA PHE A 202 -16.93 -11.17 -16.45
C PHE A 202 -16.93 -10.95 -14.92
N ASN A 203 -18.11 -10.99 -14.29
CA ASN A 203 -18.23 -10.83 -12.85
C ASN A 203 -17.55 -11.99 -12.08
N ASP A 204 -17.60 -13.21 -12.61
CA ASP A 204 -16.94 -14.36 -12.01
C ASP A 204 -15.42 -14.24 -12.09
N ILE A 205 -14.89 -13.74 -13.21
CA ILE A 205 -13.45 -13.48 -13.39
C ILE A 205 -12.95 -12.40 -12.42
N ILE A 206 -13.72 -11.31 -12.24
CA ILE A 206 -13.37 -10.27 -11.27
C ILE A 206 -13.42 -10.81 -9.85
N ASN A 207 -14.45 -11.60 -9.51
CA ASN A 207 -14.55 -12.20 -8.18
C ASN A 207 -13.41 -13.19 -7.91
N GLU A 208 -13.01 -13.99 -8.90
CA GLU A 208 -11.86 -14.88 -8.77
C GLU A 208 -10.58 -14.09 -8.46
N CYS A 209 -10.34 -13.00 -9.18
CA CYS A 209 -9.19 -12.12 -8.90
C CYS A 209 -9.26 -11.55 -7.47
N CYS A 210 -10.42 -11.02 -7.07
CA CYS A 210 -10.64 -10.50 -5.72
C CYS A 210 -10.42 -11.58 -4.66
N ASP A 211 -10.96 -12.78 -4.84
CA ASP A 211 -10.82 -13.91 -3.93
C ASP A 211 -9.35 -14.32 -3.77
N ILE A 212 -8.58 -14.32 -4.87
CA ILE A 212 -7.15 -14.61 -4.83
C ILE A 212 -6.41 -13.52 -4.04
N ILE A 213 -6.68 -12.23 -4.32
CA ILE A 213 -6.04 -11.10 -3.64
C ILE A 213 -6.39 -11.11 -2.15
N ASP A 214 -7.66 -11.23 -1.81
CA ASP A 214 -8.14 -11.27 -0.42
C ASP A 214 -7.50 -12.45 0.31
N ASN A 215 -7.42 -13.64 -0.31
CA ASN A 215 -6.76 -14.80 0.28
C ASN A 215 -5.27 -14.56 0.58
N ILE A 216 -4.59 -13.80 -0.28
CA ILE A 216 -3.16 -13.48 -0.13
C ILE A 216 -2.95 -12.43 0.95
N LEU A 217 -3.80 -11.40 0.99
CA LEU A 217 -3.69 -10.29 1.92
C LEU A 217 -4.14 -10.65 3.34
N ILE A 218 -4.86 -11.77 3.52
CA ILE A 218 -5.18 -12.29 4.84
C ILE A 218 -3.88 -12.81 5.51
N PRO A 219 -3.44 -12.21 6.63
CA PRO A 219 -2.20 -12.57 7.29
C PRO A 219 -2.23 -13.99 7.88
N LYS A 220 -1.05 -14.57 8.09
CA LYS A 220 -0.93 -15.89 8.74
C LYS A 220 -1.30 -15.81 10.23
N CYS A 221 -2.06 -16.79 10.72
CA CYS A 221 -2.55 -16.80 12.12
C CYS A 221 -1.43 -16.71 13.18
N LYS A 222 -0.26 -17.31 12.91
CA LYS A 222 0.92 -17.25 13.78
C LYS A 222 1.39 -15.84 14.15
N ASN A 223 1.13 -14.84 13.31
CA ASN A 223 1.68 -13.49 13.50
C ASN A 223 0.67 -12.52 14.15
N ILE A 224 -0.45 -13.03 14.67
CA ILE A 224 -1.56 -12.19 15.13
C ILE A 224 -1.92 -12.58 16.57
N ASN A 225 -1.91 -11.59 17.46
CA ASN A 225 -2.23 -11.82 18.87
C ASN A 225 -3.75 -11.98 19.12
N ASN A 226 -4.58 -11.35 18.28
CA ASN A 226 -6.03 -11.30 18.44
C ASN A 226 -6.74 -12.01 17.28
N ILE A 227 -6.71 -13.34 17.32
CA ILE A 227 -7.36 -14.18 16.30
C ILE A 227 -8.87 -14.18 16.52
N LYS A 228 -9.63 -13.85 15.47
CA LYS A 228 -11.08 -13.94 15.42
C LYS A 228 -11.48 -15.23 14.70
N PHE A 229 -12.36 -16.01 15.30
CA PHE A 229 -12.84 -17.25 14.73
C PHE A 229 -14.34 -17.44 14.95
N LEU A 230 -14.96 -18.22 14.06
CA LEU A 230 -16.31 -18.73 14.18
C LEU A 230 -16.25 -20.24 14.38
N ILE A 231 -17.07 -20.74 15.30
CA ILE A 231 -17.26 -22.18 15.49
C ILE A 231 -18.55 -22.56 14.77
N GLU A 232 -18.44 -23.42 13.76
CA GLU A 232 -19.60 -23.99 13.07
C GLU A 232 -20.40 -24.92 14.02
N PRO A 233 -21.68 -25.23 13.71
CA PRO A 233 -22.43 -26.23 14.45
C PRO A 233 -21.69 -27.56 14.58
N CYS A 234 -21.91 -28.26 15.69
CA CYS A 234 -21.29 -29.55 15.94
C CYS A 234 -21.70 -30.58 14.88
N ASP A 235 -20.72 -31.25 14.28
CA ASP A 235 -20.96 -32.48 13.53
C ASP A 235 -21.40 -33.57 14.51
N GLU A 236 -22.69 -33.92 14.43
CA GLU A 236 -23.31 -34.86 15.34
C GLU A 236 -22.71 -36.28 15.25
N VAL A 237 -22.08 -36.63 14.14
CA VAL A 237 -21.50 -37.97 13.91
C VAL A 237 -20.09 -38.04 14.49
N ASN A 238 -19.30 -36.98 14.30
CA ASN A 238 -17.89 -36.96 14.66
C ASN A 238 -17.60 -36.30 16.03
N ASN A 239 -18.61 -35.66 16.64
CA ASN A 239 -18.49 -34.92 17.89
C ASN A 239 -17.37 -33.86 17.86
N LYS A 240 -17.28 -33.17 16.71
CA LYS A 240 -16.34 -32.09 16.45
C LYS A 240 -17.07 -30.93 15.79
N ALA A 241 -16.67 -29.71 16.11
CA ALA A 241 -17.12 -28.50 15.44
C ALA A 241 -15.94 -27.92 14.66
N LYS A 242 -16.20 -27.47 13.42
CA LYS A 242 -15.18 -26.85 12.58
C LYS A 242 -14.93 -25.41 13.02
N VAL A 243 -13.66 -25.02 13.06
CA VAL A 243 -13.22 -23.66 13.39
C VAL A 243 -12.88 -22.93 12.10
N GLN A 244 -13.57 -21.83 11.83
CA GLN A 244 -13.27 -20.91 10.73
C GLN A 244 -12.55 -19.68 11.27
N TYR A 245 -11.34 -19.43 10.80
CA TYR A 245 -10.57 -18.24 11.16
C TYR A 245 -10.96 -17.08 10.22
N ILE A 246 -11.42 -15.96 10.78
CA ILE A 246 -12.00 -14.86 9.99
C ILE A 246 -10.93 -13.89 9.49
N ASN A 247 -9.96 -13.58 10.35
CA ASN A 247 -8.96 -12.54 10.10
C ASN A 247 -7.56 -13.10 9.84
N CYS A 248 -7.43 -14.41 9.65
CA CYS A 248 -6.14 -15.03 9.42
C CYS A 248 -6.24 -16.36 8.67
N ASN A 249 -5.18 -16.73 7.98
CA ASN A 249 -5.09 -17.94 7.20
C ASN A 249 -4.30 -19.03 7.95
N SER A 250 -4.90 -20.22 8.12
CA SER A 250 -4.33 -21.37 8.84
C SER A 250 -3.81 -22.50 7.93
N VAL A 251 -3.87 -22.33 6.59
CA VAL A 251 -3.77 -23.41 5.58
C VAL A 251 -2.52 -24.32 5.66
N ASN A 252 -1.48 -23.96 6.42
CA ASN A 252 -0.27 -24.78 6.56
C ASN A 252 0.26 -24.92 8.00
N GLN A 253 -0.57 -24.69 9.02
CA GLN A 253 -0.11 -24.69 10.41
C GLN A 253 -0.69 -25.86 11.19
N THR A 254 0.17 -26.81 11.57
CA THR A 254 -0.14 -27.88 12.54
C THR A 254 -0.47 -27.35 13.94
N GLU A 255 -0.25 -26.06 14.17
CA GLU A 255 -0.36 -25.39 15.46
C GLU A 255 -1.79 -24.92 15.79
N TYR A 256 -2.66 -24.79 14.77
CA TYR A 256 -4.04 -24.36 14.96
C TYR A 256 -5.01 -25.47 14.56
N ASP A 257 -5.81 -25.92 15.53
CA ASP A 257 -6.82 -26.92 15.28
C ASP A 257 -7.90 -26.36 14.34
N SER A 258 -8.14 -27.06 13.23
CA SER A 258 -9.28 -26.80 12.35
C SER A 258 -10.60 -27.28 12.93
N HIS A 259 -10.54 -28.07 14.01
CA HIS A 259 -11.69 -28.67 14.66
C HIS A 259 -11.54 -28.68 16.18
N VAL A 260 -12.58 -28.29 16.89
CA VAL A 260 -12.66 -28.41 18.35
C VAL A 260 -13.67 -29.49 18.75
N LYS A 261 -13.48 -30.11 19.91
CA LYS A 261 -14.50 -31.02 20.45
C LYS A 261 -15.74 -30.24 20.83
N CYS A 262 -16.92 -30.81 20.55
CA CYS A 262 -18.16 -30.18 20.95
C CYS A 262 -18.30 -30.15 22.48
N SER A 263 -18.97 -29.12 23.00
CA SER A 263 -19.24 -28.96 24.44
C SER A 263 -20.28 -29.96 24.98
N TYR A 264 -21.00 -30.62 24.08
CA TYR A 264 -21.98 -31.66 24.38
C TYR A 264 -21.69 -32.90 23.54
N ILE A 265 -22.21 -34.05 23.97
CA ILE A 265 -22.17 -35.29 23.19
C ILE A 265 -23.47 -35.38 22.38
N PRO A 266 -23.41 -35.31 21.04
CA PRO A 266 -24.59 -35.41 20.20
C PRO A 266 -25.27 -36.77 20.34
N TYR A 267 -26.60 -36.81 20.19
CA TYR A 267 -27.37 -38.05 20.26
C TYR A 267 -27.03 -39.03 19.13
N LYS A 268 -26.62 -38.54 17.96
CA LYS A 268 -26.17 -39.39 16.84
C LYS A 268 -24.76 -39.95 17.02
N HIS A 269 -23.95 -39.37 17.90
CA HIS A 269 -22.62 -39.87 18.17
C HIS A 269 -22.72 -41.17 18.99
N TYR A 270 -21.86 -42.17 18.73
CA TYR A 270 -21.95 -43.48 19.39
C TYR A 270 -21.96 -43.41 20.92
N LYS A 271 -21.20 -42.47 21.51
CA LYS A 271 -21.23 -42.23 22.97
C LYS A 271 -22.57 -41.72 23.46
N GLY A 272 -23.24 -40.88 22.67
CA GLY A 272 -24.58 -40.37 22.97
C GLY A 272 -25.61 -41.49 22.92
N ILE A 273 -25.55 -42.33 21.87
CA ILE A 273 -26.41 -43.51 21.74
C ILE A 273 -26.27 -44.43 22.97
N ILE A 274 -25.05 -44.76 23.36
CA ILE A 274 -24.79 -45.61 24.54
C ILE A 274 -25.35 -44.97 25.81
N ALA A 275 -25.13 -43.67 26.02
CA ALA A 275 -25.62 -42.96 27.20
C ALA A 275 -27.16 -42.99 27.30
N VAL A 276 -27.85 -42.76 26.18
CA VAL A 276 -29.32 -42.82 26.12
C VAL A 276 -29.82 -44.23 26.38
N SER A 277 -29.23 -45.26 25.75
CA SER A 277 -29.63 -46.65 25.94
C SER A 277 -29.44 -47.11 27.39
N VAL A 278 -28.33 -46.77 28.04
CA VAL A 278 -28.08 -47.08 29.46
C VAL A 278 -29.06 -46.35 30.37
N GLY A 279 -29.39 -45.09 30.05
CA GLY A 279 -30.38 -44.32 30.80
C GLY A 279 -31.77 -44.98 30.77
N ILE A 280 -32.22 -45.43 29.60
CA ILE A 280 -33.50 -46.13 29.42
C ILE A 280 -33.51 -47.46 30.19
N LEU A 281 -32.42 -48.24 30.08
CA LEU A 281 -32.29 -49.54 30.78
C LEU A 281 -32.29 -49.44 32.31
N ARG A 282 -31.92 -48.29 32.89
CA ARG A 282 -32.01 -48.07 34.34
C ARG A 282 -33.39 -47.62 34.81
N PHE A 283 -34.21 -47.13 33.89
CA PHE A 283 -35.54 -46.59 34.19
C PHE A 283 -36.63 -47.65 34.06
N LEU A 284 -36.39 -48.67 33.23
CA LEU A 284 -37.18 -49.91 33.12
C LEU A 284 -36.81 -50.88 34.24
#